data_AF-A0A5Q5CDY7-F1
#
_entry.id   AF-A0A5Q5CDY7-F1
#
_cell.length_a   1.000
_cell.length_b   1.000
_cell.length_c   1.000
_cell.angle_alpha   90.00
_cell.angle_beta   90.00
_cell.angle_gamma   90.00
#
_symmetry.space_group_name_H-M   'P 1'
#
loop_
_entity.id
_entity.type
_entity.pdbx_description
1 polymer ?
#
loop_
_entity_poly.entity_id
_entity_poly.type
_entity_poly.pdbx_seq_one_letter_code
_entity_poly.pdbx_strand_id
1 'polypeptide(L)'
;MNPVTVVDKAFGGSADRRGSYSPPLLDGGMPAEYLSQLIAVLVDGHPTLGRIRAADAERRGETPYDPRMMVAVLLYGYAVGVCSSRQLERKCADDPCFRWLAAGQGPHHLAIARFRRRHLAALTPLFVQALAWCQGAGVDRLGRVTLEGTTRGALAEEVLALLADAERADTAEDATCREPAPATSNVRRALVGAILVALMCAGGYTVAATKRVTLSVDGVSTTVSTMKSRVVDVLRDNGYAVGEHDEISPAADQSVRAADTIVLRRARPLQVSVDGRPGGQVWTTALTVGDALTQLSMHDVAPVTASRASRVPVAGMALPVVTPKRVRINDAGVVRERRLAAATVGRLLDAAGAPLHQTDRVTPPASTPVVAGMQIVVTRIRVHKVSERLPLPAPLRRIHDPSINISRRVVDDPGKAGTQDVTFAVSTVNGRVTGRQVLARSIVTPARPQVQRVGAKPGTTVPPVHDNATWDALAFCESSGNWAINTGNGFYGGVQFTQSTWESFGGLRYAPRADLATREEQIAIAELTQAGQGWGAWPVCSRRVRR
;
A
#
# COMPACT_ATOMS: atom_id res chain seq x y z
N MET A 1 -1.79 -52.16 -36.57
CA MET A 1 -0.45 -51.55 -36.68
C MET A 1 -0.56 -50.20 -37.34
N ASN A 2 -0.56 -49.16 -36.50
CA ASN A 2 0.03 -47.82 -36.63
C ASN A 2 -0.84 -46.85 -35.81
N PRO A 3 -0.34 -46.37 -34.65
CA PRO A 3 -1.09 -45.44 -33.82
C PRO A 3 -1.06 -44.07 -34.49
N VAL A 4 -2.23 -43.50 -34.77
CA VAL A 4 -2.32 -42.06 -35.00
C VAL A 4 -2.03 -41.41 -33.66
N THR A 5 -0.87 -40.77 -33.60
CA THR A 5 -0.36 -40.00 -32.46
C THR A 5 -1.42 -39.01 -31.99
N VAL A 6 -1.86 -39.18 -30.74
CA VAL A 6 -2.58 -38.16 -29.99
C VAL A 6 -1.61 -37.00 -29.85
N VAL A 7 -1.81 -35.95 -30.65
CA VAL A 7 -1.10 -34.68 -30.42
C VAL A 7 -1.65 -34.13 -29.12
N ASP A 8 -0.83 -34.23 -28.08
CA ASP A 8 -1.06 -33.64 -26.78
C ASP A 8 -1.07 -32.11 -26.96
N LYS A 9 -2.23 -31.53 -27.29
CA LYS A 9 -2.44 -30.07 -27.33
C LYS A 9 -2.59 -29.54 -25.90
N ALA A 10 -1.57 -29.79 -25.10
CA ALA A 10 -1.45 -29.23 -23.78
C ALA A 10 -1.31 -27.71 -23.91
N PHE A 11 -2.24 -26.98 -23.32
CA PHE A 11 -2.04 -25.58 -22.96
C PHE A 11 -1.02 -25.54 -21.81
N GLY A 12 0.26 -25.77 -22.12
CA GLY A 12 1.31 -25.80 -21.10
C GLY A 12 2.70 -26.09 -21.67
N GLY A 13 3.55 -25.06 -21.68
CA GLY A 13 4.97 -25.24 -21.98
C GLY A 13 5.74 -23.94 -22.27
N SER A 14 5.90 -23.05 -21.28
CA SER A 14 7.18 -22.36 -21.09
C SER A 14 7.22 -21.72 -19.71
N ALA A 15 8.21 -22.13 -18.94
CA ALA A 15 8.61 -21.58 -17.66
C ALA A 15 9.18 -20.15 -17.74
N ASP A 16 8.96 -19.43 -18.84
CA ASP A 16 9.56 -18.11 -19.12
C ASP A 16 8.60 -16.91 -18.93
N ARG A 17 7.37 -17.13 -18.41
CA ARG A 17 6.47 -16.01 -18.02
C ARG A 17 6.75 -15.45 -16.62
N ARG A 18 7.96 -15.66 -16.08
CA ARG A 18 8.41 -15.09 -14.79
C ARG A 18 9.38 -13.94 -14.99
N GLY A 19 9.04 -13.00 -15.86
CA GLY A 19 9.53 -11.64 -15.72
C GLY A 19 8.76 -10.98 -14.57
N SER A 20 9.44 -10.65 -13.48
CA SER A 20 8.86 -9.91 -12.36
C SER A 20 8.19 -8.63 -12.87
N TYR A 21 6.91 -8.40 -12.54
CA TYR A 21 6.35 -7.07 -12.73
C TYR A 21 5.51 -6.61 -11.54
N SER A 22 5.91 -5.45 -11.04
CA SER A 22 5.20 -4.59 -10.11
C SER A 22 4.55 -3.49 -10.98
N PRO A 23 3.24 -3.27 -10.93
CA PRO A 23 2.59 -2.32 -11.83
C PRO A 23 2.89 -0.88 -11.42
N PRO A 24 3.41 -0.01 -12.30
CA PRO A 24 3.33 1.42 -12.10
C PRO A 24 1.91 1.88 -12.44
N LEU A 25 1.32 2.65 -11.52
CA LEU A 25 0.18 3.52 -11.84
C LEU A 25 0.65 4.50 -12.93
N LEU A 26 0.01 4.50 -14.10
CA LEU A 26 0.23 5.51 -15.13
C LEU A 26 -1.14 6.04 -15.58
N ASP A 27 -1.37 7.32 -15.33
CA ASP A 27 -2.48 8.07 -15.90
C ASP A 27 -2.35 8.07 -17.43
N GLY A 28 -3.34 7.47 -18.09
CA GLY A 28 -3.44 7.42 -19.55
C GLY A 28 -3.25 6.02 -20.13
N GLY A 29 -4.35 5.23 -20.17
CA GLY A 29 -4.58 4.07 -21.05
C GLY A 29 -3.45 3.04 -21.22
N MET A 30 -3.65 1.82 -20.71
CA MET A 30 -2.69 0.72 -20.88
C MET A 30 -2.32 0.46 -22.36
N PRO A 31 -1.03 0.33 -22.71
CA PRO A 31 -0.62 -0.13 -24.04
C PRO A 31 -1.19 -1.54 -24.33
N ALA A 32 -1.50 -1.83 -25.60
CA ALA A 32 -2.16 -3.08 -26.02
C ALA A 32 -1.46 -4.36 -25.54
N GLU A 33 -0.13 -4.33 -25.44
CA GLU A 33 0.71 -5.43 -24.93
C GLU A 33 0.46 -5.74 -23.44
N TYR A 34 0.20 -4.72 -22.62
CA TYR A 34 -0.14 -4.89 -21.20
C TYR A 34 -1.58 -5.39 -21.02
N LEU A 35 -2.48 -4.96 -21.91
CA LEU A 35 -3.88 -5.40 -21.89
C LEU A 35 -4.02 -6.89 -22.21
N SER A 36 -3.30 -7.41 -23.20
CA SER A 36 -3.32 -8.84 -23.54
C SER A 36 -2.75 -9.71 -22.42
N GLN A 37 -1.67 -9.27 -21.76
CA GLN A 37 -1.09 -9.96 -20.60
C GLN A 37 -2.03 -9.96 -19.39
N LEU A 38 -2.68 -8.82 -19.10
CA LEU A 38 -3.68 -8.75 -18.03
C LEU A 38 -4.85 -9.70 -18.29
N ILE A 39 -5.36 -9.77 -19.52
CA ILE A 39 -6.46 -10.67 -19.88
C ILE A 39 -6.08 -12.14 -19.76
N ALA A 40 -4.84 -12.52 -20.12
CA ALA A 40 -4.37 -13.88 -19.89
C ALA A 40 -4.37 -14.24 -18.39
N VAL A 41 -3.88 -13.36 -17.52
CA VAL A 41 -3.89 -13.57 -16.06
C VAL A 41 -5.33 -13.65 -15.51
N LEU A 42 -6.23 -12.79 -15.99
CA LEU A 42 -7.63 -12.78 -15.57
C LEU A 42 -8.34 -14.09 -15.95
N VAL A 43 -8.11 -14.60 -17.15
CA VAL A 43 -8.72 -15.85 -17.64
C VAL A 43 -8.11 -17.08 -16.97
N ASP A 44 -6.79 -17.09 -16.73
CA ASP A 44 -6.11 -18.20 -16.06
C ASP A 44 -6.47 -18.30 -14.57
N GLY A 45 -6.68 -17.16 -13.89
CA GLY A 45 -7.05 -17.09 -12.48
C GLY A 45 -8.52 -17.38 -12.16
N HIS A 46 -9.37 -17.62 -13.18
CA HIS A 46 -10.82 -17.68 -12.99
C HIS A 46 -11.37 -19.11 -12.78
N PRO A 47 -11.96 -19.43 -11.61
CA PRO A 47 -12.49 -20.78 -11.32
C PRO A 47 -13.73 -21.16 -12.14
N THR A 48 -14.42 -20.21 -12.77
CA THR A 48 -15.73 -20.41 -13.42
C THR A 48 -15.65 -20.98 -14.86
N LEU A 49 -14.45 -21.25 -15.39
CA LEU A 49 -14.27 -22.00 -16.66
C LEU A 49 -14.80 -23.44 -16.58
N GLY A 50 -15.07 -23.96 -15.38
CA GLY A 50 -15.59 -25.31 -15.16
C GLY A 50 -16.90 -25.60 -15.90
N ARG A 51 -17.82 -24.62 -16.04
CA ARG A 51 -19.08 -24.82 -16.77
C ARG A 51 -18.89 -24.98 -18.28
N ILE A 52 -17.97 -24.21 -18.85
CA ILE A 52 -17.61 -24.29 -20.27
C ILE A 52 -16.88 -25.61 -20.56
N ARG A 53 -15.96 -26.02 -19.68
CA ARG A 53 -15.24 -27.30 -19.78
C ARG A 53 -16.15 -28.52 -19.60
N ALA A 54 -17.09 -28.48 -18.66
CA ALA A 54 -18.08 -29.55 -18.46
C ALA A 54 -18.99 -29.72 -19.68
N ALA A 55 -19.50 -28.63 -20.24
CA ALA A 55 -20.32 -28.65 -21.46
C ALA A 55 -19.57 -29.16 -22.71
N ASP A 56 -18.24 -29.06 -22.71
CA ASP A 56 -17.38 -29.57 -23.79
C ASP A 56 -17.05 -31.06 -23.60
N ALA A 57 -16.92 -31.52 -22.35
CA ALA A 57 -16.65 -32.92 -22.02
C ALA A 57 -17.84 -33.87 -22.30
N GLU A 58 -19.08 -33.36 -22.20
CA GLU A 58 -20.31 -34.15 -22.39
C GLU A 58 -20.58 -34.56 -23.85
N ARG A 59 -19.95 -33.91 -24.85
CA ARG A 59 -20.10 -34.26 -26.26
C ARG A 59 -18.78 -34.81 -26.79
N ARG A 60 -18.69 -36.14 -26.98
CA ARG A 60 -17.57 -36.77 -27.70
C ARG A 60 -17.48 -36.17 -29.11
N GLY A 61 -16.50 -35.31 -29.31
CA GLY A 61 -16.19 -34.65 -30.57
C GLY A 61 -15.26 -33.47 -30.29
N GLU A 62 -13.98 -33.63 -30.65
CA GLU A 62 -12.89 -32.70 -30.42
C GLU A 62 -13.28 -31.23 -30.65
N THR A 63 -13.30 -30.43 -29.59
CA THR A 63 -13.14 -28.98 -29.71
C THR A 63 -11.67 -28.71 -30.05
N PRO A 64 -11.33 -28.15 -31.23
CA PRO A 64 -9.93 -28.08 -31.69
C PRO A 64 -9.07 -27.05 -30.93
N TYR A 65 -9.67 -26.26 -30.03
CA TYR A 65 -9.07 -25.12 -29.32
C TYR A 65 -9.40 -25.15 -27.81
N ASP A 66 -8.45 -24.76 -26.96
CA ASP A 66 -8.68 -24.68 -25.51
C ASP A 66 -9.72 -23.58 -25.19
N PRO A 67 -10.76 -23.87 -24.37
CA PRO A 67 -11.75 -22.88 -23.96
C PRO A 67 -11.15 -21.62 -23.31
N ARG A 68 -10.02 -21.72 -22.61
CA ARG A 68 -9.28 -20.56 -22.06
C ARG A 68 -8.82 -19.62 -23.15
N MET A 69 -8.23 -20.17 -24.20
CA MET A 69 -7.76 -19.39 -25.35
C MET A 69 -8.93 -18.70 -26.04
N MET A 70 -10.01 -19.44 -26.32
CA MET A 70 -11.20 -18.90 -26.97
C MET A 70 -11.84 -17.77 -26.15
N VAL A 71 -11.90 -17.93 -24.82
CA VAL A 71 -12.40 -16.89 -23.90
C VAL A 71 -11.48 -15.67 -23.87
N ALA A 72 -10.16 -15.86 -23.85
CA ALA A 72 -9.19 -14.76 -23.83
C ALA A 72 -9.22 -13.95 -25.13
N VAL A 73 -9.32 -14.61 -26.29
CA VAL A 73 -9.46 -13.96 -27.60
C VAL A 73 -10.75 -13.15 -27.69
N LEU A 74 -11.88 -13.70 -27.21
CA LEU A 74 -13.16 -12.98 -27.19
C LEU A 74 -13.13 -11.77 -26.25
N LEU A 75 -12.62 -11.94 -25.02
CA LEU A 75 -12.57 -10.87 -24.02
C LEU A 75 -11.63 -9.73 -24.46
N TYR A 76 -10.44 -10.06 -24.99
CA TYR A 76 -9.53 -9.07 -25.54
C TYR A 76 -10.12 -8.38 -26.75
N GLY A 77 -10.68 -9.15 -27.69
CA GLY A 77 -11.38 -8.66 -28.86
C GLY A 77 -12.42 -7.60 -28.52
N TYR A 78 -13.32 -7.90 -27.59
CA TYR A 78 -14.39 -6.98 -27.20
C TYR A 78 -13.86 -5.77 -26.43
N ALA A 79 -12.83 -5.95 -25.59
CA ALA A 79 -12.18 -4.83 -24.91
C ALA A 79 -11.54 -3.84 -25.89
N VAL A 80 -11.03 -4.30 -27.04
CA VAL A 80 -10.45 -3.41 -28.08
C VAL A 80 -11.45 -3.04 -29.18
N GLY A 81 -12.69 -3.52 -29.11
CA GLY A 81 -13.78 -3.22 -30.05
C GLY A 81 -13.75 -4.01 -31.35
N VAL A 82 -13.14 -5.19 -31.36
CA VAL A 82 -13.17 -6.17 -32.46
C VAL A 82 -14.19 -7.26 -32.10
N CYS A 83 -15.39 -7.18 -32.66
CA CYS A 83 -16.51 -8.04 -32.28
C CYS A 83 -16.86 -9.14 -33.31
N SER A 84 -16.52 -8.95 -34.59
CA SER A 84 -16.77 -9.93 -35.67
C SER A 84 -15.84 -11.14 -35.55
N SER A 85 -16.39 -12.34 -35.72
CA SER A 85 -15.61 -13.58 -35.74
C SER A 85 -14.61 -13.63 -36.89
N ARG A 86 -14.91 -13.00 -38.04
CA ARG A 86 -13.99 -12.91 -39.20
C ARG A 86 -12.87 -11.92 -38.94
N GLN A 87 -13.17 -10.81 -38.25
CA GLN A 87 -12.14 -9.87 -37.83
C GLN A 87 -11.23 -10.48 -36.76
N LEU A 88 -11.79 -11.23 -35.80
CA LEU A 88 -11.01 -11.95 -34.79
C LEU A 88 -10.09 -13.00 -35.41
N GLU A 89 -10.55 -13.75 -36.41
CA GLU A 89 -9.71 -14.68 -37.17
C GLU A 89 -8.52 -13.98 -37.82
N ARG A 90 -8.74 -12.87 -38.55
CA ARG A 90 -7.67 -12.07 -39.16
C ARG A 90 -6.71 -11.51 -38.11
N LYS A 91 -7.24 -11.02 -37.00
CA LYS A 91 -6.44 -10.49 -35.89
C LYS A 91 -5.55 -11.56 -35.25
N CYS A 92 -6.04 -12.78 -35.09
CA CYS A 92 -5.22 -13.91 -34.63
C CYS A 92 -4.08 -14.28 -35.59
N ALA A 93 -4.11 -13.84 -36.86
CA ALA A 93 -3.00 -14.00 -37.80
C ALA A 93 -2.06 -12.78 -37.83
N ASP A 94 -2.61 -11.57 -37.82
CA ASP A 94 -1.84 -10.36 -38.17
C ASP A 94 -1.37 -9.57 -36.93
N ASP A 95 -2.10 -9.63 -35.83
CA ASP A 95 -1.89 -8.77 -34.66
C ASP A 95 -1.04 -9.47 -33.58
N PRO A 96 0.09 -8.89 -33.15
CA PRO A 96 0.99 -9.52 -32.17
C PRO A 96 0.31 -9.91 -30.84
N CYS A 97 -0.63 -9.10 -30.36
CA CYS A 97 -1.31 -9.36 -29.09
C CYS A 97 -2.31 -10.52 -29.19
N PHE A 98 -3.07 -10.59 -30.30
CA PHE A 98 -3.96 -11.72 -30.56
C PHE A 98 -3.20 -13.01 -30.85
N ARG A 99 -2.08 -12.94 -31.60
CA ARG A 99 -1.19 -14.10 -31.82
C ARG A 99 -0.62 -14.65 -30.52
N TRP A 100 -0.20 -13.78 -29.60
CA TRP A 100 0.30 -14.19 -28.30
C TRP A 100 -0.81 -14.85 -27.45
N LEU A 101 -2.00 -14.25 -27.38
CA LEU A 101 -3.16 -14.80 -26.67
C LEU A 101 -3.62 -16.15 -27.24
N ALA A 102 -3.56 -16.29 -28.56
CA ALA A 102 -3.93 -17.52 -29.25
C ALA A 102 -2.80 -18.57 -29.26
N ALA A 103 -1.64 -18.28 -28.63
CA ALA A 103 -0.45 -19.13 -28.64
C ALA A 103 -0.02 -19.54 -30.07
N GLY A 104 -0.13 -18.61 -31.02
CA GLY A 104 0.17 -18.82 -32.44
C GLY A 104 -0.88 -19.63 -33.21
N GLN A 105 -2.00 -20.01 -32.58
CA GLN A 105 -3.09 -20.72 -33.25
C GLN A 105 -4.02 -19.74 -33.96
N GLY A 106 -4.51 -20.11 -35.16
CA GLY A 106 -5.51 -19.34 -35.90
C GLY A 106 -6.89 -19.99 -35.81
N PRO A 107 -7.76 -19.60 -34.86
CA PRO A 107 -9.13 -20.10 -34.82
C PRO A 107 -9.95 -19.54 -35.98
N HIS A 108 -10.52 -20.43 -36.78
CA HIS A 108 -11.41 -20.06 -37.89
C HIS A 108 -12.66 -19.32 -37.36
N HIS A 109 -13.18 -18.33 -38.09
CA HIS A 109 -14.34 -17.54 -37.66
C HIS A 109 -15.56 -18.39 -37.30
N LEU A 110 -15.81 -19.50 -38.01
CA LEU A 110 -16.89 -20.43 -37.70
C LEU A 110 -16.71 -21.10 -36.33
N ALA A 111 -15.47 -21.40 -35.93
CA ALA A 111 -15.16 -21.97 -34.63
C ALA A 111 -15.41 -20.93 -33.52
N ILE A 112 -15.01 -19.67 -33.74
CA ILE A 112 -15.25 -18.54 -32.83
C ILE A 112 -16.76 -18.30 -32.66
N ALA A 113 -17.50 -18.17 -33.77
CA ALA A 113 -18.94 -17.93 -33.75
C ALA A 113 -19.72 -19.08 -33.10
N ARG A 114 -19.31 -20.34 -33.36
CA ARG A 114 -19.95 -21.53 -32.76
C ARG A 114 -19.64 -21.62 -31.26
N PHE A 115 -18.40 -21.34 -30.86
CA PHE A 115 -18.00 -21.32 -29.46
C PHE A 115 -18.79 -20.28 -28.66
N ARG A 116 -18.89 -19.05 -29.19
CA ARG A 116 -19.66 -17.96 -28.57
C ARG A 116 -21.14 -18.32 -28.43
N ARG A 117 -21.79 -18.77 -29.50
CA ARG A 117 -23.20 -19.17 -29.48
C ARG A 117 -23.48 -20.31 -28.51
N ARG A 118 -22.60 -21.32 -28.47
CA ARG A 118 -22.76 -22.47 -27.58
C ARG A 118 -22.64 -22.07 -26.11
N HIS A 119 -21.71 -21.17 -25.79
CA HIS A 119 -21.35 -20.83 -24.42
C HIS A 119 -21.90 -19.49 -23.94
N LEU A 120 -22.84 -18.89 -24.66
CA LEU A 120 -23.36 -17.55 -24.41
C LEU A 120 -23.83 -17.33 -22.95
N ALA A 121 -24.57 -18.31 -22.41
CA ALA A 121 -25.07 -18.27 -21.04
C ALA A 121 -23.94 -18.34 -19.98
N ALA A 122 -22.79 -18.95 -20.31
CA ALA A 122 -21.64 -19.05 -19.42
C ALA A 122 -20.63 -17.90 -19.62
N LEU A 123 -20.55 -17.33 -20.83
CA LEU A 123 -19.67 -16.21 -21.16
C LEU A 123 -20.08 -14.91 -20.46
N THR A 124 -21.37 -14.63 -20.38
CA THR A 124 -21.90 -13.42 -19.75
C THR A 124 -21.46 -13.27 -18.27
N PRO A 125 -21.73 -14.23 -17.36
CA PRO A 125 -21.27 -14.11 -15.98
C PRO A 125 -19.75 -14.17 -15.84
N LEU A 126 -19.05 -14.86 -16.75
CA LEU A 126 -17.59 -14.94 -16.75
C LEU A 126 -16.96 -13.57 -17.07
N PHE A 127 -17.45 -12.87 -18.09
CA PHE A 127 -16.97 -11.55 -18.46
C PHE A 127 -17.29 -10.51 -17.40
N VAL A 128 -18.51 -10.52 -16.85
CA VAL A 128 -18.88 -9.61 -15.75
C VAL A 128 -17.99 -9.83 -14.53
N GLN A 129 -17.68 -11.09 -14.18
CA GLN A 129 -16.80 -11.41 -13.06
C GLN A 129 -15.34 -10.98 -13.31
N ALA A 130 -14.84 -11.17 -14.53
CA ALA A 130 -13.51 -10.70 -14.93
C ALA A 130 -13.40 -9.16 -14.85
N LEU A 131 -14.38 -8.43 -15.38
CA LEU A 131 -14.42 -6.96 -15.32
C LEU A 131 -14.58 -6.44 -13.88
N ALA A 132 -15.42 -7.10 -13.06
CA ALA A 132 -15.58 -6.73 -11.65
C ALA A 132 -14.31 -7.00 -10.82
N TRP A 133 -13.49 -7.99 -11.21
CA TRP A 133 -12.21 -8.23 -10.55
C TRP A 133 -11.20 -7.15 -10.91
N CYS A 134 -11.16 -6.70 -12.17
CA CYS A 134 -10.38 -5.53 -12.57
C CYS A 134 -10.75 -4.29 -11.76
N GLN A 135 -12.06 -4.03 -11.59
CA GLN A 135 -12.57 -2.92 -10.78
C GLN A 135 -12.12 -3.03 -9.30
N GLY A 136 -12.21 -4.22 -8.71
CA GLY A 136 -11.75 -4.46 -7.33
C GLY A 136 -10.22 -4.37 -7.16
N ALA A 137 -9.46 -4.45 -8.25
CA ALA A 137 -8.01 -4.28 -8.28
C ALA A 137 -7.57 -2.83 -8.62
N GLY A 138 -8.51 -1.89 -8.76
CA GLY A 138 -8.22 -0.49 -9.06
C GLY A 138 -7.92 -0.20 -10.54
N VAL A 139 -8.40 -1.03 -11.45
CA VAL A 139 -8.31 -0.78 -12.90
C VAL A 139 -9.56 0.00 -13.34
N ASP A 140 -9.38 1.27 -13.68
CA ASP A 140 -10.49 2.17 -14.04
C ASP A 140 -10.96 2.01 -15.50
N ARG A 141 -10.15 1.37 -16.36
CA ARG A 141 -10.46 1.14 -17.78
C ARG A 141 -9.79 -0.13 -18.32
N LEU A 142 -10.55 -0.96 -19.03
CA LEU A 142 -10.07 -2.13 -19.77
C LEU A 142 -10.31 -1.94 -21.28
N GLY A 143 -9.28 -1.50 -22.01
CA GLY A 143 -9.42 -1.13 -23.42
C GLY A 143 -10.39 0.03 -23.60
N ARG A 144 -11.52 -0.21 -24.27
CA ARG A 144 -12.62 0.75 -24.47
C ARG A 144 -13.70 0.67 -23.38
N VAL A 145 -13.62 -0.31 -22.48
CA VAL A 145 -14.60 -0.52 -21.41
C VAL A 145 -14.19 0.31 -20.19
N THR A 146 -15.07 1.18 -19.69
CA THR A 146 -14.82 1.99 -18.50
C THR A 146 -15.38 1.28 -17.27
N LEU A 147 -14.57 1.12 -16.22
CA LEU A 147 -14.89 0.33 -15.02
C LEU A 147 -15.12 1.19 -13.77
N GLU A 148 -14.74 2.47 -13.82
CA GLU A 148 -14.93 3.40 -12.72
C GLU A 148 -16.43 3.66 -12.47
N GLY A 149 -16.88 3.44 -11.22
CA GLY A 149 -18.25 3.73 -10.80
C GLY A 149 -19.36 2.83 -11.38
N THR A 150 -19.04 1.84 -12.23
CA THR A 150 -20.06 0.96 -12.83
C THR A 150 -20.51 -0.13 -11.86
N THR A 151 -21.83 -0.36 -11.78
CA THR A 151 -22.39 -1.46 -10.97
C THR A 151 -22.27 -2.79 -11.72
N ARG A 152 -22.25 -3.92 -11.00
CA ARG A 152 -22.26 -5.26 -11.63
C ARG A 152 -23.45 -5.46 -12.57
N GLY A 153 -24.58 -4.80 -12.31
CA GLY A 153 -25.75 -4.81 -13.20
C GLY A 153 -25.50 -4.07 -14.51
N ALA A 154 -24.89 -2.88 -14.46
CA ALA A 154 -24.51 -2.12 -15.65
C ALA A 154 -23.45 -2.86 -16.49
N LEU A 155 -22.46 -3.47 -15.85
CA LEU A 155 -21.47 -4.32 -16.53
C LEU A 155 -22.14 -5.53 -17.21
N ALA A 156 -23.18 -6.11 -16.61
CA ALA A 156 -23.93 -7.21 -17.22
C ALA A 156 -24.71 -6.78 -18.46
N GLU A 157 -25.34 -5.60 -18.43
CA GLU A 157 -26.02 -5.03 -19.60
C GLU A 157 -25.04 -4.69 -20.72
N GLU A 158 -23.89 -4.10 -20.41
CA GLU A 158 -22.84 -3.80 -21.40
C GLU A 158 -22.27 -5.08 -22.04
N VAL A 159 -21.97 -6.11 -21.23
CA VAL A 159 -21.49 -7.40 -21.75
C VAL A 159 -22.55 -8.07 -22.62
N LEU A 160 -23.82 -8.02 -22.22
CA LEU A 160 -24.92 -8.57 -23.02
C LEU A 160 -25.07 -7.83 -24.35
N ALA A 161 -24.95 -6.50 -24.33
CA ALA A 161 -24.96 -5.66 -25.53
C ALA A 161 -23.80 -6.01 -26.47
N LEU A 162 -22.57 -6.12 -25.95
CA LEU A 162 -21.38 -6.51 -26.72
C LEU A 162 -21.51 -7.89 -27.37
N LEU A 163 -22.04 -8.88 -26.64
CA LEU A 163 -22.29 -10.21 -27.18
C LEU A 163 -23.37 -10.20 -28.28
N ALA A 164 -24.41 -9.37 -28.12
CA ALA A 164 -25.45 -9.18 -29.13
C ALA A 164 -24.93 -8.40 -30.36
N ASP A 165 -24.05 -7.41 -30.18
CA ASP A 165 -23.35 -6.69 -31.26
C ASP A 165 -22.50 -7.65 -32.09
N ALA A 166 -21.75 -8.56 -31.43
CA ALA A 166 -20.93 -9.56 -32.10
C ALA A 166 -21.77 -10.53 -32.95
N GLU A 167 -22.93 -10.96 -32.46
CA GLU A 167 -23.85 -11.80 -33.24
C GLU A 167 -24.44 -11.04 -34.43
N ARG A 168 -24.84 -9.78 -34.23
CA ARG A 168 -25.34 -8.92 -35.32
C ARG A 168 -24.27 -8.71 -36.39
N ALA A 169 -23.02 -8.45 -36.01
CA ALA A 169 -21.91 -8.29 -36.94
C ALA A 169 -21.69 -9.56 -37.78
N ASP A 170 -21.68 -10.74 -37.16
CA ASP A 170 -21.53 -12.00 -37.89
C ASP A 170 -22.70 -12.25 -38.84
N THR A 171 -23.94 -11.98 -38.42
CA THR A 171 -25.13 -12.14 -39.30
C THR A 171 -25.15 -11.16 -40.48
N ALA A 172 -24.66 -9.93 -40.29
CA ALA A 172 -24.56 -8.93 -41.35
C ALA A 172 -23.48 -9.31 -42.37
N GLU A 173 -22.32 -9.80 -41.90
CA GLU A 173 -21.25 -10.28 -42.78
C GLU A 173 -21.67 -11.52 -43.57
N ASP A 174 -22.41 -12.45 -42.96
CA ASP A 174 -22.97 -13.62 -43.65
C ASP A 174 -24.07 -13.24 -44.66
N ALA A 175 -24.80 -12.14 -44.43
CA ALA A 175 -25.76 -11.61 -45.39
C ALA A 175 -25.07 -11.00 -46.62
N THR A 176 -23.90 -10.36 -46.46
CA THR A 176 -23.10 -9.84 -47.57
C THR A 176 -22.40 -10.91 -48.42
N CYS A 177 -22.23 -12.14 -47.90
CA CYS A 177 -21.65 -13.27 -48.64
C CYS A 177 -22.68 -14.14 -49.38
N ARG A 178 -23.99 -13.85 -49.27
CA ARG A 178 -25.03 -14.56 -50.03
C ARG A 178 -25.32 -13.85 -51.35
N GLU A 179 -25.20 -14.57 -52.46
CA GLU A 179 -25.85 -14.18 -53.72
C GLU A 179 -27.38 -14.09 -53.52
N PRO A 180 -28.08 -13.18 -54.22
CA PRO A 180 -29.52 -13.06 -54.12
C PRO A 180 -30.20 -14.33 -54.65
N ALA A 181 -31.00 -14.99 -53.80
CA ALA A 181 -31.79 -16.15 -54.18
C ALA A 181 -32.84 -15.79 -55.25
N PRO A 182 -33.12 -16.68 -56.24
CA PRO A 182 -34.04 -16.38 -57.33
C PRO A 182 -35.49 -16.24 -56.85
N ALA A 183 -36.22 -15.35 -57.52
CA ALA A 183 -37.60 -15.00 -57.23
C ALA A 183 -38.54 -16.22 -57.25
N THR A 184 -39.37 -16.38 -56.22
CA THR A 184 -40.46 -17.37 -56.19
C THR A 184 -41.83 -16.75 -55.89
N SER A 185 -42.83 -17.31 -56.57
CA SER A 185 -44.24 -16.97 -56.79
C SER A 185 -45.07 -16.28 -55.69
N ASN A 186 -45.97 -15.38 -56.12
CA ASN A 186 -46.84 -14.50 -55.34
C ASN A 186 -47.86 -15.18 -54.40
N VAL A 187 -48.06 -16.50 -54.48
CA VAL A 187 -49.06 -17.21 -53.66
C VAL A 187 -48.54 -17.52 -52.24
N ARG A 188 -47.22 -17.59 -52.05
CA ARG A 188 -46.59 -17.87 -50.73
C ARG A 188 -46.50 -16.65 -49.81
N ARG A 189 -46.56 -15.43 -50.36
CA ARG A 189 -46.47 -14.16 -49.60
C ARG A 189 -47.72 -13.88 -48.76
N ALA A 190 -48.90 -14.26 -49.25
CA ALA A 190 -50.16 -14.06 -48.51
C ALA A 190 -50.26 -14.97 -47.28
N LEU A 191 -49.81 -16.23 -47.40
CA LEU A 191 -49.86 -17.21 -46.30
C LEU A 191 -48.80 -16.90 -45.21
N VAL A 192 -47.59 -16.52 -45.62
CA VAL A 192 -46.52 -16.11 -44.68
C VAL A 192 -46.83 -14.75 -44.05
N GLY A 193 -47.47 -13.83 -44.77
CA GLY A 193 -47.95 -12.55 -44.24
C GLY A 193 -49.03 -12.71 -43.16
N ALA A 194 -50.01 -13.59 -43.37
CA ALA A 194 -51.05 -13.85 -42.36
C ALA A 194 -50.49 -14.55 -41.10
N ILE A 195 -49.55 -15.49 -41.27
CA ILE A 195 -48.87 -16.15 -40.14
C ILE A 195 -47.93 -15.17 -39.41
N LEU A 196 -47.24 -14.27 -40.11
CA LEU A 196 -46.43 -13.20 -39.51
C LEU A 196 -47.28 -12.16 -38.79
N VAL A 197 -48.46 -11.81 -39.28
CA VAL A 197 -49.39 -10.91 -38.58
C VAL A 197 -50.00 -11.60 -37.37
N ALA A 198 -50.36 -12.89 -37.44
CA ALA A 198 -50.79 -13.65 -36.27
C ALA A 198 -49.66 -13.83 -35.23
N LEU A 199 -48.42 -14.07 -35.66
CA LEU A 199 -47.24 -14.13 -34.79
C LEU A 199 -46.82 -12.75 -34.25
N MET A 200 -47.05 -11.65 -34.99
CA MET A 200 -46.83 -10.28 -34.51
C MET A 200 -47.95 -9.83 -33.57
N CYS A 201 -49.19 -10.27 -33.78
CA CYS A 201 -50.29 -10.02 -32.84
C CYS A 201 -50.13 -10.87 -31.57
N ALA A 202 -49.75 -12.14 -31.68
CA ALA A 202 -49.44 -13.00 -30.53
C ALA A 202 -48.16 -12.57 -29.81
N GLY A 203 -47.11 -12.19 -30.55
CA GLY A 203 -45.85 -11.66 -30.02
C GLY A 203 -45.96 -10.22 -29.49
N GLY A 204 -46.88 -9.41 -30.02
CA GLY A 204 -47.20 -8.08 -29.51
C GLY A 204 -47.99 -8.15 -28.20
N TYR A 205 -48.88 -9.14 -28.07
CA TYR A 205 -49.63 -9.38 -26.83
C TYR A 205 -48.72 -9.84 -25.68
N THR A 206 -47.66 -10.60 -25.96
CA THR A 206 -46.69 -11.02 -24.93
C THR A 206 -45.77 -9.88 -24.47
N VAL A 207 -45.42 -8.92 -25.34
CA VAL A 207 -44.63 -7.74 -24.93
C VAL A 207 -45.46 -6.78 -24.08
N ALA A 208 -46.74 -6.57 -24.43
CA ALA A 208 -47.63 -5.62 -23.73
C ALA A 208 -47.98 -6.05 -22.28
N ALA A 209 -47.95 -7.35 -21.97
CA ALA A 209 -48.28 -7.87 -20.64
C ALA A 209 -47.07 -7.98 -19.68
N THR A 210 -45.84 -7.83 -20.17
CA THR A 210 -44.64 -7.92 -19.34
C THR A 210 -44.33 -6.61 -18.63
N LYS A 211 -44.20 -6.67 -17.30
CA LYS A 211 -43.78 -5.55 -16.46
C LYS A 211 -42.32 -5.73 -16.10
N ARG A 212 -41.51 -4.68 -16.21
CA ARG A 212 -40.16 -4.65 -15.61
C ARG A 212 -40.26 -4.02 -14.24
N VAL A 213 -39.82 -4.72 -13.21
CA VAL A 213 -39.85 -4.24 -11.82
C VAL A 213 -38.48 -4.40 -11.18
N THR A 214 -38.16 -3.52 -10.25
CA THR A 214 -36.94 -3.61 -9.45
C THR A 214 -37.24 -4.39 -8.19
N LEU A 215 -36.60 -5.53 -8.02
CA LEU A 215 -36.67 -6.35 -6.82
C LEU A 215 -35.44 -6.06 -5.95
N SER A 216 -35.63 -5.46 -4.77
CA SER A 216 -34.58 -5.22 -3.78
C SER A 216 -34.71 -6.20 -2.63
N VAL A 217 -33.84 -7.21 -2.58
CA VAL A 217 -33.81 -8.20 -1.48
C VAL A 217 -32.63 -7.92 -0.58
N ASP A 218 -32.90 -7.60 0.69
CA ASP A 218 -31.87 -7.31 1.69
C ASP A 218 -30.84 -6.25 1.21
N GLY A 219 -31.31 -5.25 0.47
CA GLY A 219 -30.50 -4.15 -0.08
C GLY A 219 -29.79 -4.47 -1.40
N VAL A 220 -29.97 -5.67 -1.97
CA VAL A 220 -29.47 -6.01 -3.31
C VAL A 220 -30.61 -5.86 -4.31
N SER A 221 -30.46 -4.91 -5.23
CA SER A 221 -31.47 -4.64 -6.26
C SER A 221 -31.16 -5.38 -7.56
N THR A 222 -32.16 -6.07 -8.10
CA THR A 222 -32.14 -6.71 -9.42
C THR A 222 -33.38 -6.30 -10.20
N THR A 223 -33.27 -6.16 -11.52
CA THR A 223 -34.43 -5.90 -12.39
C THR A 223 -34.96 -7.22 -12.91
N VAL A 224 -36.24 -7.49 -12.71
CA VAL A 224 -36.90 -8.71 -13.15
C VAL A 224 -38.10 -8.37 -14.03
N SER A 225 -38.29 -9.18 -15.08
CA SER A 225 -39.47 -9.11 -15.92
C SER A 225 -40.52 -10.07 -15.38
N THR A 226 -41.74 -9.60 -15.17
CA THR A 226 -42.82 -10.40 -14.58
C THR A 226 -44.15 -10.12 -15.26
N MET A 227 -44.98 -11.16 -15.37
CA MET A 227 -46.39 -11.05 -15.77
C MET A 227 -47.33 -11.14 -14.56
N LYS A 228 -46.80 -11.31 -13.35
CA LYS A 228 -47.63 -11.47 -12.14
C LYS A 228 -48.32 -10.15 -11.81
N SER A 229 -49.49 -10.26 -11.19
CA SER A 229 -50.29 -9.11 -10.78
C SER A 229 -50.01 -8.64 -9.37
N ARG A 230 -49.53 -9.51 -8.46
CA ARG A 230 -49.32 -9.19 -7.04
C ARG A 230 -47.88 -9.32 -6.61
N VAL A 231 -47.47 -8.52 -5.62
CA VAL A 231 -46.11 -8.48 -5.07
C VAL A 231 -45.62 -9.87 -4.60
N VAL A 232 -46.44 -10.58 -3.82
CA VAL A 232 -46.09 -11.91 -3.28
C VAL A 232 -45.82 -12.95 -4.37
N ASP A 233 -46.55 -12.87 -5.48
CA ASP A 233 -46.40 -13.81 -6.60
C ASP A 233 -45.12 -13.52 -7.37
N VAL A 234 -44.72 -12.24 -7.51
CA VAL A 234 -43.42 -11.85 -8.10
C VAL A 234 -42.27 -12.37 -7.25
N LEU A 235 -42.34 -12.22 -5.92
CA LEU A 235 -41.31 -12.71 -5.00
C LEU A 235 -41.15 -14.23 -5.08
N ARG A 236 -42.27 -14.97 -5.05
CA ARG A 236 -42.28 -16.44 -5.11
C ARG A 236 -41.71 -16.96 -6.44
N ASP A 237 -42.07 -16.34 -7.56
CA ASP A 237 -41.58 -16.70 -8.91
C ASP A 237 -40.06 -16.51 -9.03
N ASN A 238 -39.50 -15.59 -8.25
CA ASN A 238 -38.05 -15.33 -8.16
C ASN A 238 -37.36 -16.12 -7.03
N GLY A 239 -38.04 -17.11 -6.44
CA GLY A 239 -37.45 -18.03 -5.45
C GLY A 239 -37.44 -17.50 -4.02
N TYR A 240 -38.16 -16.42 -3.71
CA TYR A 240 -38.24 -15.86 -2.35
C TYR A 240 -39.56 -16.27 -1.69
N ALA A 241 -39.46 -17.07 -0.62
CA ALA A 241 -40.55 -17.31 0.30
C ALA A 241 -40.63 -16.16 1.32
N VAL A 242 -41.84 -15.72 1.63
CA VAL A 242 -42.11 -14.63 2.58
C VAL A 242 -42.50 -15.26 3.92
N GLY A 243 -41.73 -14.98 4.95
CA GLY A 243 -42.02 -15.35 6.33
C GLY A 243 -42.96 -14.36 7.02
N GLU A 244 -43.50 -14.76 8.18
CA GLU A 244 -44.41 -13.93 8.99
C GLU A 244 -43.77 -12.62 9.48
N HIS A 245 -42.47 -12.63 9.74
CA HIS A 245 -41.72 -11.49 10.27
C HIS A 245 -40.96 -10.69 9.20
N ASP A 246 -41.11 -11.08 7.92
CA ASP A 246 -40.48 -10.37 6.81
C ASP A 246 -41.20 -9.04 6.55
N GLU A 247 -40.43 -8.03 6.17
CA GLU A 247 -40.98 -6.74 5.77
C GLU A 247 -41.00 -6.65 4.25
N ILE A 248 -42.19 -6.40 3.70
CA ILE A 248 -42.40 -6.23 2.27
C ILE A 248 -42.99 -4.86 2.00
N SER A 249 -42.40 -4.14 1.06
CA SER A 249 -42.93 -2.88 0.55
C SER A 249 -42.86 -2.87 -0.98
N PRO A 250 -43.97 -2.68 -1.71
CA PRO A 250 -45.33 -2.49 -1.23
C PRO A 250 -45.95 -3.76 -0.62
N ALA A 251 -47.17 -3.69 -0.06
CA ALA A 251 -47.79 -4.82 0.64
C ALA A 251 -47.90 -6.08 -0.23
N ALA A 252 -47.87 -7.27 0.39
CA ALA A 252 -47.76 -8.56 -0.31
C ALA A 252 -48.89 -8.81 -1.34
N ASP A 253 -50.09 -8.34 -1.06
CA ASP A 253 -51.29 -8.45 -1.89
C ASP A 253 -51.46 -7.29 -2.89
N GLN A 254 -50.64 -6.24 -2.77
CA GLN A 254 -50.72 -5.06 -3.62
C GLN A 254 -50.43 -5.40 -5.10
N SER A 255 -51.14 -4.71 -5.99
CA SER A 255 -50.97 -4.87 -7.43
C SER A 255 -49.66 -4.24 -7.93
N VAL A 256 -48.94 -4.97 -8.78
CA VAL A 256 -47.64 -4.61 -9.35
C VAL A 256 -47.82 -3.92 -10.71
N ARG A 257 -47.17 -2.77 -10.90
CA ARG A 257 -47.09 -1.98 -12.13
C ARG A 257 -45.67 -1.99 -12.70
N ALA A 258 -45.53 -1.54 -13.94
CA ALA A 258 -44.22 -1.38 -14.57
C ALA A 258 -43.41 -0.29 -13.84
N ALA A 259 -42.11 -0.53 -13.69
CA ALA A 259 -41.15 0.29 -12.94
C ALA A 259 -41.38 0.35 -11.42
N ASP A 260 -42.27 -0.47 -10.85
CA ASP A 260 -42.40 -0.59 -9.39
C ASP A 260 -41.11 -1.13 -8.77
N THR A 261 -40.80 -0.66 -7.56
CA THR A 261 -39.74 -1.21 -6.71
C THR A 261 -40.37 -2.05 -5.60
N ILE A 262 -40.12 -3.35 -5.63
CA ILE A 262 -40.51 -4.30 -4.60
C ILE A 262 -39.32 -4.53 -3.68
N VAL A 263 -39.47 -4.20 -2.41
CA VAL A 263 -38.47 -4.39 -1.37
C VAL A 263 -38.89 -5.55 -0.48
N LEU A 264 -38.00 -6.54 -0.34
CA LEU A 264 -38.12 -7.63 0.63
C LEU A 264 -36.95 -7.53 1.61
N ARG A 265 -37.25 -7.31 2.90
CA ARG A 265 -36.27 -7.43 3.98
C ARG A 265 -36.61 -8.66 4.80
N ARG A 266 -35.74 -9.68 4.70
CA ARG A 266 -35.96 -10.95 5.40
C ARG A 266 -35.67 -10.80 6.88
N ALA A 267 -36.54 -11.38 7.69
CA ALA A 267 -36.42 -11.45 9.13
C ALA A 267 -35.22 -12.31 9.53
N ARG A 268 -34.54 -11.88 10.57
CA ARG A 268 -33.33 -12.50 11.09
C ARG A 268 -33.52 -12.72 12.58
N PRO A 269 -33.46 -13.96 13.07
CA PRO A 269 -33.62 -14.23 14.49
C PRO A 269 -32.34 -13.88 15.25
N LEU A 270 -32.45 -13.08 16.30
CA LEU A 270 -31.36 -12.69 17.19
C LEU A 270 -31.58 -13.28 18.58
N GLN A 271 -30.57 -13.98 19.09
CA GLN A 271 -30.53 -14.44 20.47
C GLN A 271 -29.79 -13.39 21.30
N VAL A 272 -30.52 -12.42 21.85
CA VAL A 272 -29.94 -11.29 22.58
C VAL A 272 -29.65 -11.70 24.02
N SER A 273 -28.46 -11.38 24.53
CA SER A 273 -28.15 -11.52 25.96
C SER A 273 -27.55 -10.23 26.49
N VAL A 274 -27.95 -9.81 27.69
CA VAL A 274 -27.55 -8.51 28.26
C VAL A 274 -26.74 -8.77 29.52
N ASP A 275 -25.50 -8.26 29.55
CA ASP A 275 -24.56 -8.42 30.67
C ASP A 275 -24.38 -9.90 31.11
N GLY A 276 -24.37 -10.81 30.13
CA GLY A 276 -24.21 -12.25 30.35
C GLY A 276 -25.48 -12.98 30.81
N ARG A 277 -26.60 -12.28 31.00
CA ARG A 277 -27.90 -12.89 31.28
C ARG A 277 -28.57 -13.26 29.94
N PRO A 278 -29.01 -14.52 29.75
CA PRO A 278 -29.70 -14.90 28.52
C PRO A 278 -31.00 -14.10 28.40
N GLY A 279 -31.25 -13.58 27.20
CA GLY A 279 -32.53 -12.98 26.83
C GLY A 279 -33.34 -13.90 25.92
N GLY A 280 -34.48 -13.41 25.46
CA GLY A 280 -35.32 -14.10 24.49
C GLY A 280 -34.85 -13.93 23.05
N GLN A 281 -35.40 -14.76 22.16
CA GLN A 281 -35.25 -14.60 20.73
C GLN A 281 -36.09 -13.39 20.25
N VAL A 282 -35.47 -12.51 19.48
CA VAL A 282 -36.16 -11.36 18.86
C VAL A 282 -35.89 -11.37 17.36
N TRP A 283 -36.83 -10.87 16.56
CA TRP A 283 -36.67 -10.76 15.12
C TRP A 283 -36.30 -9.34 14.70
N THR A 284 -35.44 -9.22 13.69
CA THR A 284 -35.09 -7.94 13.07
C THR A 284 -35.03 -8.10 11.55
N THR A 285 -35.36 -7.05 10.82
CA THR A 285 -35.18 -6.96 9.37
C THR A 285 -33.90 -6.21 8.99
N ALA A 286 -33.13 -5.77 9.99
CA ALA A 286 -31.89 -5.04 9.83
C ALA A 286 -30.78 -5.89 9.22
N LEU A 287 -29.93 -5.26 8.41
CA LEU A 287 -28.83 -5.92 7.72
C LEU A 287 -27.55 -5.97 8.56
N THR A 288 -27.38 -5.02 9.48
CA THR A 288 -26.20 -4.90 10.35
C THR A 288 -26.59 -4.93 11.82
N VAL A 289 -25.63 -5.30 12.68
CA VAL A 289 -25.83 -5.33 14.14
C VAL A 289 -26.19 -3.96 14.68
N GLY A 290 -25.61 -2.88 14.15
CA GLY A 290 -25.89 -1.51 14.55
C GLY A 290 -27.33 -1.09 14.25
N ASP A 291 -27.81 -1.43 13.05
CA ASP A 291 -29.19 -1.19 12.64
C ASP A 291 -30.16 -2.05 13.47
N ALA A 292 -29.81 -3.30 13.75
CA ALA A 292 -30.61 -4.19 14.57
C ALA A 292 -30.77 -3.66 16.01
N LEU A 293 -29.67 -3.23 16.64
CA LEU A 293 -29.72 -2.59 17.96
C LEU A 293 -30.56 -1.31 17.96
N THR A 294 -30.54 -0.56 16.87
CA THR A 294 -31.36 0.64 16.70
C THR A 294 -32.85 0.29 16.61
N GLN A 295 -33.20 -0.73 15.80
CA GLN A 295 -34.58 -1.24 15.68
C GLN A 295 -35.11 -1.78 17.01
N LEU A 296 -34.25 -2.37 17.84
CA LEU A 296 -34.57 -2.88 19.17
C LEU A 296 -34.55 -1.80 20.28
N SER A 297 -34.34 -0.53 19.92
CA SER A 297 -34.19 0.59 20.86
C SER A 297 -33.05 0.41 21.89
N MET A 298 -32.02 -0.34 21.53
CA MET A 298 -30.83 -0.63 22.36
C MET A 298 -29.65 0.25 21.94
N HIS A 299 -29.80 1.58 22.00
CA HIS A 299 -28.79 2.51 21.48
C HIS A 299 -27.51 2.53 22.33
N ASP A 300 -27.63 2.39 23.64
CA ASP A 300 -26.55 2.60 24.61
C ASP A 300 -25.72 1.35 24.93
N VAL A 301 -26.09 0.19 24.37
CA VAL A 301 -25.37 -1.07 24.60
C VAL A 301 -24.26 -1.28 23.57
N ALA A 302 -23.28 -2.12 23.91
CA ALA A 302 -22.23 -2.52 22.99
C ALA A 302 -22.23 -4.03 22.78
N PRO A 303 -22.11 -4.53 21.53
CA PRO A 303 -21.93 -5.96 21.30
C PRO A 303 -20.60 -6.47 21.87
N VAL A 304 -20.60 -7.71 22.36
CA VAL A 304 -19.44 -8.36 23.01
C VAL A 304 -18.51 -9.04 22.00
N THR A 305 -19.01 -9.52 20.87
CA THR A 305 -18.17 -10.23 19.88
C THR A 305 -18.23 -9.57 18.51
N ALA A 306 -19.43 -9.18 18.08
CA ALA A 306 -19.63 -8.51 16.79
C ALA A 306 -19.25 -7.03 16.83
N SER A 307 -19.00 -6.44 15.66
CA SER A 307 -19.00 -4.99 15.49
C SER A 307 -20.40 -4.52 15.11
N ARG A 308 -20.73 -3.25 15.34
CA ARG A 308 -21.98 -2.65 14.84
C ARG A 308 -22.09 -2.71 13.31
N ALA A 309 -20.95 -2.72 12.60
CA ALA A 309 -20.93 -2.88 11.15
C ALA A 309 -21.05 -4.33 10.68
N SER A 310 -21.00 -5.32 11.59
CA SER A 310 -21.12 -6.73 11.22
C SER A 310 -22.50 -7.02 10.64
N ARG A 311 -22.55 -7.79 9.54
CA ARG A 311 -23.82 -8.23 8.95
C ARG A 311 -24.51 -9.25 9.84
N VAL A 312 -25.83 -9.17 9.92
CA VAL A 312 -26.68 -10.16 10.59
C VAL A 312 -27.05 -11.25 9.56
N PRO A 313 -26.71 -12.53 9.76
CA PRO A 313 -27.12 -13.62 8.87
C PRO A 313 -28.63 -13.87 8.90
N VAL A 314 -29.21 -14.34 7.78
CA VAL A 314 -30.63 -14.73 7.70
C VAL A 314 -30.94 -15.92 8.61
N ALA A 315 -29.98 -16.83 8.78
CA ALA A 315 -30.09 -17.97 9.71
C ALA A 315 -30.12 -17.55 11.19
N GLY A 316 -29.82 -16.29 11.49
CA GLY A 316 -29.76 -15.75 12.84
C GLY A 316 -28.36 -15.64 13.43
N MET A 317 -28.28 -15.01 14.60
CA MET A 317 -27.02 -14.75 15.30
C MET A 317 -27.24 -14.60 16.81
N ALA A 318 -26.28 -15.10 17.60
CA ALA A 318 -26.19 -14.75 19.02
C ALA A 318 -25.61 -13.34 19.17
N LEU A 319 -26.33 -12.47 19.89
CA LEU A 319 -25.97 -11.08 20.09
C LEU A 319 -25.82 -10.78 21.59
N PRO A 320 -24.70 -11.20 22.21
CA PRO A 320 -24.35 -10.73 23.54
C PRO A 320 -24.02 -9.25 23.50
N VAL A 321 -24.65 -8.47 24.38
CA VAL A 321 -24.45 -7.04 24.56
C VAL A 321 -24.19 -6.72 26.03
N VAL A 322 -23.50 -5.61 26.26
CA VAL A 322 -23.22 -5.09 27.60
C VAL A 322 -23.78 -3.69 27.77
N THR A 323 -24.25 -3.40 28.97
CA THR A 323 -24.75 -2.08 29.33
C THR A 323 -23.60 -1.11 29.64
N PRO A 324 -23.83 0.21 29.56
CA PRO A 324 -22.80 1.19 29.85
C PRO A 324 -22.49 1.26 31.35
N LYS A 325 -21.22 1.10 31.70
CA LYS A 325 -20.72 1.11 33.08
C LYS A 325 -19.91 2.40 33.32
N ARG A 326 -20.05 2.97 34.53
CA ARG A 326 -19.25 4.12 34.97
C ARG A 326 -17.86 3.64 35.39
N VAL A 327 -16.80 4.25 34.85
CA VAL A 327 -15.39 3.91 35.16
C VAL A 327 -14.55 5.18 35.31
N ARG A 328 -13.42 5.06 36.00
CA ARG A 328 -12.38 6.09 36.10
C ARG A 328 -11.17 5.69 35.27
N ILE A 329 -10.82 6.50 34.28
CA ILE A 329 -9.68 6.26 33.40
C ILE A 329 -8.60 7.29 33.73
N ASN A 330 -7.44 6.84 34.21
CA ASN A 330 -6.22 7.63 34.32
C ASN A 330 -5.35 7.34 33.10
N ASP A 331 -5.38 8.24 32.11
CA ASP A 331 -4.59 8.12 30.89
C ASP A 331 -3.36 9.03 30.97
N ALA A 332 -2.18 8.43 31.14
CA ALA A 332 -0.92 9.15 31.25
C ALA A 332 -0.90 10.26 32.32
N GLY A 333 -1.63 10.07 33.44
CA GLY A 333 -1.76 11.03 34.53
C GLY A 333 -3.03 11.89 34.48
N VAL A 334 -3.78 11.86 33.38
CA VAL A 334 -5.03 12.61 33.22
C VAL A 334 -6.22 11.73 33.61
N VAL A 335 -6.84 12.03 34.74
CA VAL A 335 -7.99 11.26 35.26
C VAL A 335 -9.31 11.80 34.70
N ARG A 336 -10.14 10.91 34.15
CA ARG A 336 -11.47 11.22 33.62
C ARG A 336 -12.48 10.14 34.02
N GLU A 337 -13.67 10.55 34.39
CA GLU A 337 -14.82 9.64 34.52
C GLU A 337 -15.55 9.50 33.18
N ARG A 338 -15.94 8.27 32.85
CA ARG A 338 -16.66 7.93 31.62
C ARG A 338 -17.73 6.88 31.90
N ARG A 339 -18.85 6.97 31.17
CA ARG A 339 -19.92 5.97 31.15
C ARG A 339 -20.01 5.42 29.74
N LEU A 340 -19.51 4.20 29.52
CA LEU A 340 -19.40 3.59 28.19
C LEU A 340 -19.79 2.11 28.26
N ALA A 341 -20.38 1.61 27.20
CA ALA A 341 -20.64 0.18 27.03
C ALA A 341 -19.45 -0.47 26.32
N ALA A 342 -18.79 -1.40 27.01
CA ALA A 342 -17.69 -2.17 26.48
C ALA A 342 -17.48 -3.43 27.32
N ALA A 343 -17.21 -4.55 26.65
CA ALA A 343 -17.07 -5.84 27.31
C ALA A 343 -15.77 -5.95 28.11
N THR A 344 -14.68 -5.38 27.59
CA THR A 344 -13.33 -5.46 28.18
C THR A 344 -12.68 -4.07 28.26
N VAL A 345 -11.66 -3.93 29.11
CA VAL A 345 -10.88 -2.69 29.28
C VAL A 345 -10.33 -2.17 27.94
N GLY A 346 -9.81 -3.05 27.08
CA GLY A 346 -9.30 -2.67 25.76
C GLY A 346 -10.37 -2.03 24.89
N ARG A 347 -11.53 -2.68 24.75
CA ARG A 347 -12.65 -2.13 23.97
C ARG A 347 -13.23 -0.86 24.58
N LEU A 348 -13.15 -0.71 25.89
CA LEU A 348 -13.59 0.51 26.57
C LEU A 348 -12.68 1.68 26.20
N LEU A 349 -11.36 1.47 26.14
CA LEU A 349 -10.41 2.49 25.71
C LEU A 349 -10.60 2.85 24.23
N ASP A 350 -10.88 1.88 23.37
CA ASP A 350 -11.24 2.13 21.96
C ASP A 350 -12.50 3.01 21.87
N ALA A 351 -13.57 2.65 22.60
CA ALA A 351 -14.82 3.40 22.63
C ALA A 351 -14.66 4.81 23.26
N ALA A 352 -13.68 4.99 24.14
CA ALA A 352 -13.34 6.29 24.71
C ALA A 352 -12.52 7.19 23.76
N GLY A 353 -12.18 6.69 22.55
CA GLY A 353 -11.32 7.39 21.59
C GLY A 353 -9.84 7.37 21.98
N ALA A 354 -9.44 6.44 22.85
CA ALA A 354 -8.09 6.34 23.40
C ALA A 354 -7.52 4.91 23.29
N PRO A 355 -7.56 4.28 22.11
CA PRO A 355 -7.11 2.89 21.90
C PRO A 355 -5.67 2.67 22.34
N LEU A 356 -5.34 1.43 22.72
CA LEU A 356 -3.96 1.04 23.02
C LEU A 356 -3.20 0.83 21.72
N HIS A 357 -2.01 1.42 21.61
CA HIS A 357 -1.14 1.28 20.44
C HIS A 357 0.28 0.94 20.86
N GLN A 358 1.06 0.40 19.92
CA GLN A 358 2.47 0.09 20.11
C GLN A 358 2.69 -0.73 21.39
N THR A 359 3.41 -0.18 22.37
CA THR A 359 3.73 -0.84 23.64
C THR A 359 3.00 -0.21 24.83
N ASP A 360 1.91 0.54 24.58
CA ASP A 360 1.01 1.05 25.62
C ASP A 360 0.58 -0.09 26.56
N ARG A 361 0.55 0.19 27.87
CA ARG A 361 0.13 -0.76 28.91
C ARG A 361 -1.10 -0.25 29.65
N VAL A 362 -1.91 -1.16 30.16
CA VAL A 362 -3.08 -0.82 30.97
C VAL A 362 -3.19 -1.76 32.17
N THR A 363 -3.66 -1.21 33.29
CA THR A 363 -4.02 -1.96 34.49
C THR A 363 -5.45 -1.58 34.92
N PRO A 364 -6.37 -2.54 35.07
CA PRO A 364 -6.26 -3.98 34.76
C PRO A 364 -5.96 -4.28 33.28
N PRO A 365 -5.51 -5.50 32.93
CA PRO A 365 -5.21 -5.88 31.55
C PRO A 365 -6.35 -5.61 30.55
N ALA A 366 -6.02 -5.39 29.29
CA ALA A 366 -6.98 -5.05 28.24
C ALA A 366 -8.09 -6.10 28.03
N SER A 367 -7.84 -7.36 28.38
CA SER A 367 -8.81 -8.46 28.31
C SER A 367 -9.76 -8.52 29.52
N THR A 368 -9.49 -7.78 30.61
CA THR A 368 -10.29 -7.83 31.83
C THR A 368 -11.72 -7.33 31.56
N PRO A 369 -12.76 -8.06 31.99
CA PRO A 369 -14.15 -7.61 31.89
C PRO A 369 -14.40 -6.32 32.67
N VAL A 370 -15.14 -5.38 32.09
CA VAL A 370 -15.43 -4.09 32.74
C VAL A 370 -16.51 -4.26 33.80
N VAL A 371 -16.28 -3.69 35.00
CA VAL A 371 -17.26 -3.59 36.09
C VAL A 371 -17.51 -2.13 36.47
N ALA A 372 -18.66 -1.85 37.12
CA ALA A 372 -18.99 -0.50 37.55
C ALA A 372 -18.01 -0.01 38.64
N GLY A 373 -17.60 1.25 38.56
CA GLY A 373 -16.64 1.86 39.49
C GLY A 373 -15.18 1.46 39.23
N MET A 374 -14.89 0.66 38.20
CA MET A 374 -13.53 0.21 37.88
C MET A 374 -12.57 1.39 37.65
N GLN A 375 -11.37 1.31 38.22
CA GLN A 375 -10.25 2.21 37.94
C GLN A 375 -9.35 1.58 36.88
N ILE A 376 -9.05 2.34 35.83
CA ILE A 376 -8.23 1.91 34.69
C ILE A 376 -7.06 2.90 34.60
N VAL A 377 -5.83 2.41 34.71
CA VAL A 377 -4.61 3.20 34.59
C VAL A 377 -3.90 2.81 33.30
N VAL A 378 -3.69 3.78 32.42
CA VAL A 378 -3.03 3.60 31.13
C VAL A 378 -1.66 4.29 31.15
N THR A 379 -0.64 3.53 30.78
CA THR A 379 0.72 4.02 30.56
C THR A 379 0.98 4.04 29.06
N ARG A 380 1.14 5.25 28.50
CA ARG A 380 1.39 5.43 27.06
C ARG A 380 2.87 5.28 26.77
N ILE A 381 3.26 4.31 25.97
CA ILE A 381 4.65 4.03 25.60
C ILE A 381 4.72 4.05 24.08
N ARG A 382 5.24 5.14 23.53
CA ARG A 382 5.16 5.41 22.09
C ARG A 382 6.49 5.81 21.49
N VAL A 383 6.71 5.39 20.26
CA VAL A 383 7.83 5.82 19.44
C VAL A 383 7.28 6.53 18.20
N HIS A 384 7.71 7.78 18.01
CA HIS A 384 7.35 8.58 16.84
C HIS A 384 8.60 9.09 16.14
N LYS A 385 8.49 9.25 14.81
CA LYS A 385 9.53 9.84 14.00
C LYS A 385 9.38 11.35 14.02
N VAL A 386 10.45 12.05 14.38
CA VAL A 386 10.51 13.52 14.35
C VAL A 386 11.68 13.91 13.48
N SER A 387 11.43 14.75 12.47
CA SER A 387 12.48 15.36 11.66
C SER A 387 12.78 16.75 12.19
N GLU A 388 14.04 17.02 12.53
CA GLU A 388 14.49 18.34 13.00
C GLU A 388 15.63 18.83 12.11
N ARG A 389 15.60 20.12 11.78
CA ARG A 389 16.66 20.78 11.02
C ARG A 389 17.79 21.20 11.95
N LEU A 390 18.97 20.62 11.77
CA LEU A 390 20.15 20.87 12.58
C LEU A 390 21.32 21.42 11.73
N PRO A 391 22.27 22.14 12.36
CA PRO A 391 23.50 22.54 11.68
C PRO A 391 24.29 21.34 11.15
N LEU A 392 24.85 21.48 9.96
CA LEU A 392 25.85 20.56 9.41
C LEU A 392 27.23 21.22 9.54
N PRO A 393 28.10 20.74 10.45
CA PRO A 393 29.45 21.31 10.61
C PRO A 393 30.24 21.29 9.31
N ALA A 394 31.04 22.34 9.08
CA ALA A 394 31.91 22.41 7.92
C ALA A 394 33.03 21.36 8.03
N PRO A 395 33.23 20.51 7.01
CA PRO A 395 34.36 19.57 7.02
C PRO A 395 35.68 20.33 6.87
N LEU A 396 36.74 19.80 7.47
CA LEU A 396 38.07 20.40 7.39
C LEU A 396 38.85 19.86 6.19
N ARG A 397 39.23 20.74 5.26
CA ARG A 397 40.17 20.47 4.17
C ARG A 397 41.56 20.96 4.58
N ARG A 398 42.48 20.02 4.77
CA ARG A 398 43.88 20.32 5.10
C ARG A 398 44.73 20.44 3.84
N ILE A 399 45.54 21.49 3.75
CA ILE A 399 46.54 21.69 2.69
C ILE A 399 47.91 21.63 3.34
N HIS A 400 48.78 20.73 2.88
CA HIS A 400 50.14 20.62 3.41
C HIS A 400 51.02 21.71 2.81
N ASP A 401 51.66 22.49 3.66
CA ASP A 401 52.54 23.59 3.26
C ASP A 401 53.99 23.30 3.67
N PRO A 402 54.88 23.00 2.71
CA PRO A 402 56.28 22.68 3.00
C PRO A 402 57.09 23.89 3.49
N SER A 403 56.54 25.11 3.46
CA SER A 403 57.20 26.30 4.02
C SER A 403 56.91 26.49 5.52
N ILE A 404 55.91 25.79 6.06
CA ILE A 404 55.44 25.93 7.45
C ILE A 404 55.88 24.72 8.28
N ASN A 405 56.38 24.95 9.50
CA ASN A 405 56.74 23.88 10.44
C ASN A 405 55.55 22.97 10.76
N ILE A 406 55.78 21.67 10.90
CA ILE A 406 54.75 20.64 11.16
C ILE A 406 53.91 20.92 12.41
N SER A 407 54.47 21.63 13.39
CA SER A 407 53.80 22.09 14.62
C SER A 407 52.68 23.11 14.38
N ARG A 408 52.69 23.82 13.25
CA ARG A 408 51.82 24.97 12.99
C ARG A 408 50.64 24.63 12.08
N ARG A 409 49.54 25.34 12.33
CA ARG A 409 48.32 25.29 11.51
C ARG A 409 47.78 26.69 11.33
N VAL A 410 47.34 27.02 10.12
CA VAL A 410 46.79 28.33 9.76
C VAL A 410 45.43 28.10 9.12
N VAL A 411 44.39 28.76 9.63
CA VAL A 411 43.07 28.73 9.02
C VAL A 411 43.02 29.80 7.93
N ASP A 412 42.84 29.37 6.69
CA ASP A 412 42.74 30.27 5.53
C ASP A 412 41.32 30.69 5.25
N ASP A 413 40.39 29.72 5.34
CA ASP A 413 38.96 29.95 5.17
C ASP A 413 38.25 29.21 6.30
N PRO A 414 37.47 29.87 7.17
CA PRO A 414 36.70 29.23 8.23
C PRO A 414 35.58 28.31 7.69
N GLY A 415 35.29 28.35 6.39
CA GLY A 415 34.20 27.61 5.77
C GLY A 415 32.84 28.25 6.02
N LYS A 416 31.77 27.48 5.85
CA LYS A 416 30.41 27.88 6.21
C LYS A 416 29.61 26.65 6.60
N ALA A 417 28.99 26.65 7.78
CA ALA A 417 28.12 25.56 8.20
C ALA A 417 26.94 25.42 7.23
N GLY A 418 26.60 24.16 6.93
CA GLY A 418 25.40 23.81 6.18
C GLY A 418 24.22 23.53 7.10
N THR A 419 23.19 22.92 6.55
CA THR A 419 22.03 22.41 7.30
C THR A 419 21.70 20.99 6.85
N GLN A 420 21.23 20.18 7.79
CA GLN A 420 20.77 18.82 7.55
C GLN A 420 19.47 18.58 8.30
N ASP A 421 18.56 17.84 7.70
CA ASP A 421 17.39 17.32 8.40
C ASP A 421 17.80 15.97 9.03
N VAL A 422 17.62 15.86 10.33
CA VAL A 422 17.93 14.66 11.12
C VAL A 422 16.63 14.06 11.60
N THR A 423 16.34 12.84 11.14
CA THR A 423 15.17 12.09 11.58
C THR A 423 15.52 11.29 12.82
N PHE A 424 14.81 11.54 13.92
CA PHE A 424 14.92 10.84 15.18
C PHE A 424 13.78 9.86 15.39
N ALA A 425 14.07 8.68 15.94
CA ALA A 425 13.11 7.91 16.71
C ALA A 425 13.07 8.51 18.12
N VAL A 426 11.94 9.12 18.49
CA VAL A 426 11.73 9.69 19.82
C VAL A 426 10.82 8.74 20.60
N SER A 427 11.36 8.18 21.68
CA SER A 427 10.62 7.34 22.62
C SER A 427 10.01 8.21 23.71
N THR A 428 8.73 7.98 23.98
CA THR A 428 7.98 8.71 25.02
C THR A 428 7.27 7.76 25.96
N VAL A 429 7.24 8.13 27.24
CA VAL A 429 6.42 7.49 28.28
C VAL A 429 5.52 8.56 28.88
N ASN A 430 4.20 8.38 28.77
CA ASN A 430 3.19 9.36 29.20
C ASN A 430 3.42 10.77 28.63
N GLY A 431 3.82 10.84 27.35
CA GLY A 431 4.11 12.09 26.65
C GLY A 431 5.47 12.73 26.98
N ARG A 432 6.24 12.18 27.95
CA ARG A 432 7.59 12.66 28.26
C ARG A 432 8.63 11.88 27.47
N VAL A 433 9.57 12.59 26.86
CA VAL A 433 10.67 11.99 26.10
C VAL A 433 11.59 11.22 27.05
N THR A 434 11.81 9.93 26.78
CA THR A 434 12.72 9.06 27.54
C THR A 434 13.97 8.70 26.76
N GLY A 435 13.95 8.82 25.44
CA GLY A 435 15.10 8.52 24.60
C GLY A 435 14.96 9.07 23.19
N ARG A 436 16.09 9.33 22.54
CA ARG A 436 16.17 9.79 21.15
C ARG A 436 17.29 9.05 20.44
N GLN A 437 17.01 8.51 19.26
CA GLN A 437 17.99 7.84 18.42
C GLN A 437 17.93 8.40 17.00
N VAL A 438 19.09 8.68 16.40
CA VAL A 438 19.17 9.11 15.00
C VAL A 438 18.86 7.91 14.10
N LEU A 439 17.86 8.07 13.22
CA LEU A 439 17.51 7.08 12.20
C LEU A 439 18.13 7.42 10.83
N ALA A 440 18.10 8.70 10.46
CA ALA A 440 18.56 9.16 9.16
C ALA A 440 19.03 10.60 9.22
N ARG A 441 19.88 10.96 8.25
CA ARG A 441 20.34 12.33 8.01
C ARG A 441 20.24 12.62 6.52
N SER A 442 19.74 13.79 6.16
CA SER A 442 19.72 14.29 4.79
C SER A 442 20.25 15.72 4.75
N ILE A 443 21.22 15.97 3.87
CA ILE A 443 21.79 17.30 3.69
C ILE A 443 20.76 18.17 2.96
N VAL A 444 20.44 19.33 3.53
CA VAL A 444 19.55 20.33 2.92
C VAL A 444 20.38 21.42 2.26
N THR A 445 21.30 22.02 3.03
CA THR A 445 22.29 22.96 2.52
C THR A 445 23.67 22.36 2.77
N PRO A 446 24.47 22.07 1.75
CA PRO A 446 25.81 21.54 1.95
C PRO A 446 26.68 22.55 2.69
N ALA A 447 27.53 22.05 3.59
CA ALA A 447 28.50 22.88 4.28
C ALA A 447 29.68 23.19 3.35
N ARG A 448 30.17 24.44 3.37
CA ARG A 448 31.39 24.82 2.66
C ARG A 448 32.59 24.43 3.55
N PRO A 449 33.54 23.62 3.06
CA PRO A 449 34.67 23.18 3.86
C PRO A 449 35.49 24.33 4.44
N GLN A 450 35.97 24.15 5.67
CA GLN A 450 37.03 24.97 6.24
C GLN A 450 38.35 24.61 5.57
N VAL A 451 39.15 25.59 5.14
CA VAL A 451 40.49 25.36 4.60
C VAL A 451 41.52 25.71 5.66
N GLN A 452 42.36 24.74 6.00
CA GLN A 452 43.45 24.92 6.94
C GLN A 452 44.77 24.46 6.30
N ARG A 453 45.74 25.36 6.19
CA ARG A 453 47.12 24.96 5.94
C ARG A 453 47.71 24.33 7.19
N VAL A 454 48.30 23.16 7.03
CA VAL A 454 49.06 22.47 8.07
C VAL A 454 50.52 22.39 7.61
N GLY A 455 51.45 22.64 8.52
CA GLY A 455 52.85 22.60 8.15
C GLY A 455 53.34 21.23 7.73
N ALA A 456 54.22 21.21 6.75
CA ALA A 456 54.85 20.02 6.19
C ALA A 456 56.34 20.25 5.90
N LYS A 457 56.96 21.28 6.49
CA LYS A 457 58.36 21.60 6.29
C LYS A 457 59.26 20.42 6.71
N PRO A 458 60.07 19.86 5.80
CA PRO A 458 60.97 18.76 6.13
C PRO A 458 61.91 19.11 7.29
N GLY A 459 62.20 18.13 8.15
CA GLY A 459 63.10 18.31 9.30
C GLY A 459 62.50 19.06 10.50
N THR A 460 61.21 19.42 10.46
CA THR A 460 60.52 20.12 11.56
C THR A 460 59.58 19.23 12.38
N THR A 461 59.77 17.92 12.32
CA THR A 461 59.03 16.98 13.18
C THR A 461 59.35 17.27 14.65
N VAL A 462 58.32 17.35 15.49
CA VAL A 462 58.47 17.58 16.93
C VAL A 462 58.24 16.25 17.64
N PRO A 463 59.21 15.73 18.41
CA PRO A 463 59.01 14.52 19.20
C PRO A 463 57.94 14.75 20.28
N PRO A 464 57.23 13.70 20.73
CA PRO A 464 56.36 13.79 21.89
C PRO A 464 57.14 14.24 23.13
N VAL A 465 56.58 15.18 23.90
CA VAL A 465 57.17 15.64 25.16
C VAL A 465 56.88 14.63 26.27
N HIS A 466 57.92 14.16 26.97
CA HIS A 466 57.76 13.12 28.00
C HIS A 466 57.45 13.71 29.39
N ASP A 467 58.05 14.85 29.76
CA ASP A 467 57.92 15.47 31.10
C ASP A 467 57.31 16.88 31.05
N ASN A 468 56.09 17.00 30.51
CA ASN A 468 55.42 18.31 30.35
C ASN A 468 55.37 19.13 31.65
N ALA A 469 55.04 18.50 32.79
CA ALA A 469 54.91 19.18 34.07
C ALA A 469 56.24 19.81 34.55
N THR A 470 57.35 19.09 34.37
CA THR A 470 58.70 19.57 34.70
C THR A 470 59.06 20.76 33.81
N TRP A 471 58.84 20.66 32.50
CA TRP A 471 59.15 21.74 31.56
C TRP A 471 58.27 22.98 31.75
N ASP A 472 56.99 22.80 32.07
CA ASP A 472 56.09 23.92 32.38
C ASP A 472 56.42 24.59 33.71
N ALA A 473 56.76 23.82 34.75
CA ALA A 473 57.21 24.37 36.03
C ALA A 473 58.54 25.12 35.88
N LEU A 474 59.44 24.61 35.05
CA LEU A 474 60.68 25.31 34.70
C LEU A 474 60.37 26.61 33.97
N ALA A 475 59.52 26.56 32.94
CA ALA A 475 59.10 27.75 32.21
C ALA A 475 58.36 28.76 33.11
N PHE A 476 57.59 28.31 34.09
CA PHE A 476 56.97 29.20 35.07
C PHE A 476 58.00 29.93 35.92
N CYS A 477 59.03 29.22 36.39
CA CYS A 477 60.11 29.85 37.15
C CYS A 477 60.97 30.80 36.30
N GLU A 478 61.25 30.43 35.04
CA GLU A 478 62.15 31.17 34.14
C GLU A 478 61.47 32.34 33.41
N SER A 479 60.20 32.20 33.02
CA SER A 479 59.47 33.15 32.16
C SER A 479 58.04 33.44 32.62
N SER A 480 57.65 33.04 33.83
CA SER A 480 56.24 33.07 34.28
C SER A 480 55.29 32.29 33.35
N GLY A 481 55.82 31.31 32.62
CA GLY A 481 55.07 30.45 31.70
C GLY A 481 54.86 31.05 30.31
N ASN A 482 55.48 32.20 30.01
CA ASN A 482 55.38 32.84 28.71
C ASN A 482 56.42 32.28 27.73
N TRP A 483 56.01 31.30 26.92
CA TRP A 483 56.86 30.67 25.91
C TRP A 483 57.30 31.60 24.77
N ALA A 484 56.65 32.74 24.59
CA ALA A 484 57.01 33.76 23.59
C ALA A 484 57.76 34.95 24.21
N ILE A 485 58.28 34.82 25.44
CA ILE A 485 58.94 35.94 26.13
C ILE A 485 60.22 36.36 25.40
N ASN A 486 60.37 37.68 25.23
CA ASN A 486 61.58 38.32 24.77
C ASN A 486 61.65 39.72 25.37
N THR A 487 62.42 39.86 26.45
CA THR A 487 62.53 41.11 27.23
C THR A 487 63.76 41.93 26.82
N GLY A 488 64.52 41.48 25.81
CA GLY A 488 65.78 42.11 25.41
C GLY A 488 66.96 41.81 26.34
N ASN A 489 66.82 40.87 27.29
CA ASN A 489 67.85 40.51 28.27
C ASN A 489 68.89 39.49 27.75
N GLY A 490 68.85 39.14 26.46
CA GLY A 490 69.75 38.16 25.84
C GLY A 490 69.29 36.70 25.93
N PHE A 491 68.13 36.43 26.55
CA PHE A 491 67.50 35.12 26.63
C PHE A 491 66.13 35.12 25.95
N TYR A 492 65.71 33.97 25.43
CA TYR A 492 64.55 33.83 24.58
C TYR A 492 63.68 32.65 25.00
N GLY A 493 62.36 32.86 24.99
CA GLY A 493 61.37 31.80 25.13
C GLY A 493 61.18 31.25 26.55
N GLY A 494 60.33 30.23 26.67
CA GLY A 494 59.76 29.81 27.95
C GLY A 494 60.80 29.35 28.97
N VAL A 495 61.84 28.67 28.50
CA VAL A 495 62.95 28.17 29.31
C VAL A 495 64.22 29.02 29.16
N GLN A 496 64.11 30.28 28.71
CA GLN A 496 65.19 31.25 28.69
C GLN A 496 66.48 30.74 28.00
N PHE A 497 66.40 30.36 26.73
CA PHE A 497 67.58 29.98 25.94
C PHE A 497 68.45 31.19 25.60
N THR A 498 69.78 31.04 25.64
CA THR A 498 70.66 31.97 24.90
C THR A 498 70.61 31.66 23.41
N GLN A 499 70.92 32.64 22.56
CA GLN A 499 70.95 32.42 21.11
C GLN A 499 71.95 31.34 20.70
N SER A 500 73.15 31.33 21.31
CA SER A 500 74.19 30.34 20.98
C SER A 500 73.80 28.92 21.39
N THR A 501 73.15 28.73 22.54
CA THR A 501 72.64 27.42 22.97
C THR A 501 71.53 26.94 22.04
N TRP A 502 70.60 27.82 21.67
CA TRP A 502 69.52 27.49 20.73
C TRP A 502 70.06 26.99 19.39
N GLU A 503 71.06 27.68 18.83
CA GLU A 503 71.70 27.30 17.57
C GLU A 503 72.48 25.99 17.70
N SER A 504 73.27 25.83 18.77
CA SER A 504 74.16 24.68 18.97
C SER A 504 73.40 23.35 19.11
N PHE A 505 72.21 23.37 19.71
CA PHE A 505 71.35 22.19 19.87
C PHE A 505 70.34 22.01 18.73
N GLY A 506 70.47 22.78 17.64
CA GLY A 506 69.70 22.57 16.40
C GLY A 506 68.35 23.27 16.35
N GLY A 507 68.11 24.27 17.19
CA GLY A 507 66.85 25.03 17.26
C GLY A 507 66.50 25.80 15.98
N LEU A 508 67.50 26.14 15.15
CA LEU A 508 67.30 26.81 13.86
C LEU A 508 66.42 26.03 12.88
N ARG A 509 66.27 24.71 13.05
CA ARG A 509 65.32 23.93 12.24
C ARG A 509 63.87 24.37 12.46
N TYR A 510 63.55 24.84 13.67
CA TYR A 510 62.22 25.29 14.05
C TYR A 510 62.07 26.80 13.87
N ALA A 511 62.94 27.62 14.46
CA ALA A 511 62.85 29.07 14.35
C ALA A 511 64.22 29.75 14.52
N PRO A 512 64.40 30.99 14.03
CA PRO A 512 65.65 31.73 14.22
C PRO A 512 66.01 31.98 15.69
N ARG A 513 65.01 32.04 16.57
CA ARG A 513 65.17 32.20 18.03
C ARG A 513 64.14 31.36 18.77
N ALA A 514 64.40 31.04 20.03
CA ALA A 514 63.51 30.21 20.85
C ALA A 514 62.12 30.84 21.05
N ASP A 515 62.01 32.16 21.28
CA ASP A 515 60.75 32.88 21.47
C ASP A 515 59.79 32.80 20.26
N LEU A 516 60.33 32.49 19.08
CA LEU A 516 59.56 32.34 17.85
C LEU A 516 59.13 30.89 17.58
N ALA A 517 59.66 29.92 18.34
CA ALA A 517 59.28 28.53 18.26
C ALA A 517 58.07 28.24 19.18
N THR A 518 57.28 27.24 18.81
CA THR A 518 56.21 26.72 19.68
C THR A 518 56.79 26.11 20.95
N ARG A 519 55.97 25.99 22.00
CA ARG A 519 56.35 25.36 23.27
C ARG A 519 56.98 23.98 23.05
N GLU A 520 56.34 23.13 22.25
CA GLU A 520 56.79 21.76 22.02
C GLU A 520 58.11 21.72 21.24
N GLU A 521 58.32 22.65 20.31
CA GLU A 521 59.60 22.83 19.61
C GLU A 521 60.72 23.27 20.58
N GLN A 522 60.41 24.19 21.51
CA GLN A 522 61.37 24.62 22.53
C GLN A 522 61.73 23.48 23.49
N ILE A 523 60.74 22.69 23.93
CA ILE A 523 60.98 21.54 24.81
C ILE A 523 61.80 20.47 24.10
N ALA A 524 61.56 20.21 22.81
CA ALA A 524 62.36 19.26 22.04
C ALA A 524 63.85 19.65 22.00
N ILE A 525 64.17 20.95 21.95
CA ILE A 525 65.55 21.44 22.06
C ILE A 525 66.04 21.39 23.51
N ALA A 526 65.18 21.68 24.49
CA ALA A 526 65.52 21.64 25.91
C ALA A 526 65.86 20.23 26.39
N GLU A 527 65.16 19.20 25.93
CA GLU A 527 65.48 17.80 26.19
C GLU A 527 66.86 17.42 25.63
N LEU A 528 67.23 17.92 24.44
CA LEU A 528 68.57 17.74 23.88
C LEU A 528 69.64 18.49 24.68
N THR A 529 69.36 19.72 25.11
CA THR A 529 70.25 20.51 25.97
C THR A 529 70.45 19.83 27.32
N GLN A 530 69.38 19.33 27.94
CA GLN A 530 69.43 18.59 29.20
C GLN A 530 70.22 17.29 29.05
N ALA A 531 70.07 16.56 27.94
CA ALA A 531 70.85 15.35 27.68
C ALA A 531 72.36 15.64 27.54
N GLY A 532 72.73 16.77 26.93
CA GLY A 532 74.13 17.15 26.71
C GLY A 532 74.81 17.86 27.88
N GLN A 533 74.10 18.72 28.61
CA GLN A 533 74.67 19.59 29.67
C GLN A 533 74.09 19.31 31.06
N GLY A 534 73.13 18.39 31.16
CA GLY A 534 72.34 18.21 32.37
C GLY A 534 71.46 19.42 32.67
N TRP A 535 70.91 19.46 33.88
CA TRP A 535 70.10 20.58 34.37
C TRP A 535 70.90 21.86 34.68
N GLY A 536 72.23 21.84 34.45
CA GLY A 536 73.13 22.96 34.70
C GLY A 536 72.86 24.19 33.84
N ALA A 537 72.17 24.02 32.70
CA ALA A 537 71.70 25.12 31.87
C ALA A 537 70.64 26.00 32.56
N TRP A 538 69.97 25.50 33.60
CA TRP A 538 68.95 26.21 34.38
C TRP A 538 69.25 26.15 35.89
N PRO A 539 70.31 26.80 36.38
CA PRO A 539 70.91 26.49 37.68
C PRO A 539 70.01 26.83 38.89
N VAL A 540 69.14 27.83 38.77
CA VAL A 540 68.25 28.27 39.87
C VAL A 540 66.90 27.56 39.80
N CYS A 541 66.26 27.56 38.63
CA CYS A 541 64.92 27.02 38.49
C CYS A 541 64.87 25.49 38.42
N SER A 542 65.89 24.80 37.88
CA SER A 542 65.91 23.33 37.89
C SER A 542 65.91 22.74 39.30
N ARG A 543 66.51 23.42 40.29
CA ARG A 543 66.48 23.00 41.70
C ARG A 543 65.09 23.09 42.33
N ARG A 544 64.24 23.97 41.82
CA ARG A 544 62.85 24.14 42.28
C ARG A 544 61.90 23.12 41.67
N VAL A 545 62.23 22.66 40.46
CA VAL A 545 61.38 21.77 39.66
C VAL A 545 61.71 20.28 39.91
N ARG A 546 62.91 19.98 40.39
CA ARG A 546 63.36 18.62 40.77
C ARG A 546 63.08 18.24 42.24
N ARG A 547 62.31 19.07 42.96
CA ARG A 547 61.76 18.75 44.28
C ARG A 547 60.35 18.22 44.09
#